data_AF-A0A7S2WTQ3-F1
#
_entry.id   AF-A0A7S2WTQ3-F1
#
_cell.length_a   1.000
_cell.length_b   1.000
_cell.length_c   1.000
_cell.angle_alpha   90.00
_cell.angle_beta   90.00
_cell.angle_gamma   90.00
#
_symmetry.space_group_name_H-M   'P 1'
#
loop_
_entity.id
_entity.type
_entity.pdbx_description
1 polymer ?
#
loop_
_entity_poly.entity_id
_entity_poly.type
_entity_poly.pdbx_seq_one_letter_code
_entity_poly.pdbx_strand_id
1 'polypeptide(L)'
;GDGEALYNLGVMQLNGEGPFTPNPREAENLFQQAADQGYGPAHTGLGIRYMDPKSFYAAADDAQQDAAEYNLTLAFQHFSIAAEAGNLDAHYRLAEMYRQGFGIAQNAHLALQHYAIAASADHPHALLQLGESLMSEVGPTRMR
;
A
#
# COMPACT_ATOMS: atom_id res chain seq x y z
N GLY A 1 2.65 -20.34 8.12
CA GLY A 1 2.56 -20.21 9.60
C GLY A 1 1.14 -19.80 9.99
N ASP A 2 0.80 -19.71 11.27
CA ASP A 2 -0.56 -19.32 11.70
C ASP A 2 -0.97 -17.95 11.10
N GLY A 3 -0.05 -16.98 11.02
CA GLY A 3 -0.28 -15.69 10.35
C GLY A 3 -0.63 -15.74 8.86
N GLU A 4 -0.09 -16.70 8.10
CA GLU A 4 -0.45 -16.88 6.68
C GLU A 4 -1.88 -17.41 6.53
N ALA A 5 -2.28 -18.34 7.40
CA ALA A 5 -3.65 -18.86 7.41
C ALA A 5 -4.66 -17.79 7.82
N LEU A 6 -4.32 -16.96 8.82
CA LEU A 6 -5.13 -15.81 9.23
C LEU A 6 -5.29 -14.80 8.10
N TYR A 7 -4.21 -14.49 7.37
CA TYR A 7 -4.29 -13.62 6.20
C TYR A 7 -5.20 -14.20 5.11
N ASN A 8 -5.01 -15.46 4.75
CA ASN A 8 -5.85 -16.11 3.73
C ASN A 8 -7.32 -16.15 4.14
N LEU A 9 -7.62 -16.42 5.42
CA LEU A 9 -8.98 -16.36 5.94
C LEU A 9 -9.56 -14.94 5.83
N GLY A 10 -8.76 -13.91 6.15
CA GLY A 10 -9.15 -12.51 5.97
C GLY A 10 -9.49 -12.18 4.52
N VAL A 11 -8.69 -12.65 3.55
CA VAL A 11 -8.96 -12.49 2.12
C VAL A 11 -10.26 -13.19 1.72
N MET A 12 -10.49 -14.42 2.18
CA MET A 12 -11.73 -15.15 1.89
C MET A 12 -12.95 -14.43 2.45
N GLN A 13 -12.87 -13.91 3.68
CA GLN A 13 -13.96 -13.14 4.27
C GLN A 13 -14.19 -11.81 3.59
N LEU A 14 -13.17 -11.19 3.03
CA LEU A 14 -13.27 -9.93 2.29
C LEU A 14 -13.99 -10.14 0.95
N ASN A 15 -13.66 -11.22 0.26
CA ASN A 15 -14.24 -11.56 -1.04
C ASN A 15 -15.58 -12.33 -0.94
N GLY A 16 -15.95 -12.80 0.25
CA GLY A 16 -17.11 -13.67 0.44
C GLY A 16 -16.94 -15.03 -0.23
N GLU A 17 -15.73 -15.58 -0.18
CA GLU A 17 -15.41 -16.85 -0.82
C GLU A 17 -15.79 -18.04 0.06
N GLY A 18 -16.16 -19.16 -0.57
CA GLY A 18 -16.52 -20.38 0.15
C GLY A 18 -17.79 -20.21 1.00
N PRO A 19 -17.78 -20.57 2.31
CA PRO A 19 -18.95 -20.46 3.17
C PRO A 19 -19.16 -19.05 3.74
N PHE A 20 -18.29 -18.08 3.44
CA PHE A 20 -18.27 -16.79 4.10
C PHE A 20 -19.11 -15.73 3.37
N THR A 21 -19.82 -14.91 4.15
CA THR A 21 -20.39 -13.66 3.67
C THR A 21 -19.34 -12.54 3.76
N PRO A 22 -19.23 -11.62 2.79
CA PRO A 22 -18.30 -10.51 2.84
C PRO A 22 -18.35 -9.75 4.17
N ASN A 23 -17.24 -9.72 4.92
CA ASN A 23 -17.11 -9.00 6.19
C ASN A 23 -15.78 -8.22 6.27
N PRO A 24 -15.73 -6.99 5.73
CA PRO A 24 -14.55 -6.13 5.74
C PRO A 24 -13.92 -5.90 7.11
N ARG A 25 -14.74 -5.81 8.16
CA ARG A 25 -14.26 -5.52 9.52
C ARG A 25 -13.57 -6.73 10.14
N GLU A 26 -14.12 -7.92 9.90
CA GLU A 26 -13.53 -9.16 10.41
C GLU A 26 -12.28 -9.52 9.61
N ALA A 27 -12.25 -9.27 8.30
CA ALA A 27 -11.05 -9.35 7.48
C ALA A 27 -9.91 -8.45 8.00
N GLU A 28 -10.22 -7.20 8.38
CA GLU A 28 -9.25 -6.27 8.99
C GLU A 28 -8.68 -6.83 10.30
N ASN A 29 -9.53 -7.37 11.19
CA ASN A 29 -9.06 -8.01 12.43
C ASN A 29 -8.16 -9.22 12.17
N LEU A 30 -8.46 -10.01 11.13
CA LEU A 30 -7.64 -11.17 10.75
C LEU A 30 -6.29 -10.73 10.18
N PHE A 31 -6.27 -9.68 9.36
CA PHE A 31 -5.02 -9.08 8.89
C PHE A 31 -4.20 -8.50 10.04
N GLN A 32 -4.82 -7.84 11.02
CA GLN A 32 -4.11 -7.33 12.19
C GLN A 32 -3.47 -8.47 12.98
N GLN A 33 -4.20 -9.56 13.23
CA GLN A 33 -3.62 -10.73 13.92
C GLN A 33 -2.47 -11.37 13.12
N ALA A 34 -2.60 -11.47 11.80
CA ALA A 34 -1.53 -11.97 10.94
C ALA A 34 -0.30 -11.07 10.97
N ALA A 35 -0.50 -9.75 10.96
CA ALA A 35 0.53 -8.73 11.07
C ALA A 35 1.24 -8.78 12.44
N ASP A 36 0.50 -8.95 13.53
CA ASP A 36 1.05 -9.08 14.89
C ASP A 36 1.91 -10.34 15.04
N GLN A 37 1.66 -11.37 14.22
CA GLN A 37 2.52 -12.56 14.10
C GLN A 37 3.72 -12.37 13.16
N GLY A 38 3.94 -11.17 12.63
CA GLY A 38 5.04 -10.84 11.73
C GLY A 38 4.84 -11.27 10.28
N TYR A 39 3.61 -11.59 9.85
CA TYR A 39 3.35 -11.97 8.47
C TYR A 39 3.32 -10.74 7.55
N GLY A 40 4.43 -10.49 6.85
CA GLY A 40 4.63 -9.30 5.99
C GLY A 40 3.48 -8.97 5.01
N PRO A 41 2.89 -9.94 4.28
CA PRO A 41 1.77 -9.66 3.37
C PRO A 41 0.51 -9.10 4.07
N ALA A 42 0.31 -9.39 5.36
CA ALA A 42 -0.79 -8.81 6.12
C ALA A 42 -0.63 -7.30 6.31
N HIS A 43 0.59 -6.83 6.52
CA HIS A 43 0.88 -5.39 6.55
C HIS A 43 0.57 -4.72 5.21
N THR A 44 0.87 -5.36 4.08
CA THR A 44 0.46 -4.83 2.76
C THR A 44 -1.06 -4.73 2.64
N GLY A 45 -1.80 -5.74 3.11
CA GLY A 45 -3.27 -5.74 3.13
C GLY A 45 -3.86 -4.60 3.98
N LEU A 46 -3.34 -4.42 5.21
CA LEU A 46 -3.73 -3.31 6.09
C LEU A 46 -3.38 -1.95 5.49
N GLY A 47 -2.21 -1.82 4.87
CA GLY A 47 -1.83 -0.58 4.21
C GLY A 47 -2.80 -0.20 3.09
N ILE A 48 -3.20 -1.16 2.25
CA ILE A 48 -4.21 -0.94 1.20
C ILE A 48 -5.53 -0.50 1.81
N ARG A 49 -5.92 -1.15 2.90
CA ARG A 49 -7.16 -0.89 3.61
C ARG A 49 -7.26 0.54 4.15
N TYR A 50 -6.16 1.07 4.67
CA TYR A 50 -6.12 2.44 5.17
C TYR A 50 -5.92 3.48 4.05
N MET A 51 -5.30 3.10 2.93
CA MET A 51 -5.11 4.01 1.80
C MET A 51 -6.42 4.27 1.04
N ASP A 52 -7.31 3.28 0.95
CA ASP A 52 -8.64 3.44 0.36
C ASP A 52 -9.74 2.89 1.28
N PRO A 53 -10.12 3.65 2.32
CA PRO A 53 -11.14 3.20 3.24
C PRO A 53 -12.54 3.13 2.61
N LYS A 54 -12.78 3.88 1.52
CA LYS A 54 -14.06 3.93 0.80
C LYS A 54 -14.29 2.68 -0.05
N SER A 55 -13.23 2.09 -0.59
CA SER A 55 -13.30 0.79 -1.28
C SER A 55 -13.78 -0.36 -0.38
N PHE A 56 -13.77 -0.19 0.94
CA PHE A 56 -14.13 -1.24 1.90
C PHE A 56 -15.31 -0.90 2.81
N TYR A 57 -15.54 0.38 3.15
CA TYR A 57 -16.73 0.83 3.88
C TYR A 57 -17.62 1.63 2.92
N ALA A 58 -18.76 1.06 2.52
CA ALA A 58 -19.69 1.65 1.55
C ALA A 58 -20.41 2.93 2.05
N ALA A 59 -20.22 3.32 3.32
CA ALA A 59 -20.78 4.53 3.91
C ALA A 59 -19.64 5.32 4.55
N ALA A 60 -19.13 6.29 3.81
CA ALA A 60 -18.12 7.21 4.30
C ALA A 60 -18.71 8.63 4.31
N ASP A 61 -19.16 9.09 5.49
CA ASP A 61 -19.72 10.42 5.72
C ASP A 61 -18.62 11.49 5.84
N ASP A 62 -18.99 12.77 5.66
CA ASP A 62 -18.09 13.94 5.60
C ASP A 62 -17.20 14.16 6.85
N ALA A 63 -17.47 13.49 7.97
CA ALA A 63 -16.66 13.52 9.20
C ALA A 63 -15.27 12.86 9.07
N GLN A 64 -14.97 12.25 7.92
CA GLN A 64 -13.79 11.40 7.72
C GLN A 64 -12.62 12.07 7.02
N GLN A 65 -12.64 13.39 6.78
CA GLN A 65 -11.50 14.06 6.15
C GLN A 65 -10.27 14.08 7.08
N ASP A 66 -10.46 14.33 8.38
CA ASP A 66 -9.41 14.19 9.40
C ASP A 66 -9.02 12.71 9.62
N ALA A 67 -10.01 11.81 9.51
CA ALA A 67 -9.74 10.37 9.54
C ALA A 67 -8.95 9.90 8.31
N ALA A 68 -9.07 10.57 7.16
CA ALA A 68 -8.38 10.21 5.93
C ALA A 68 -6.88 10.46 6.05
N GLU A 69 -6.46 11.60 6.60
CA GLU A 69 -5.03 11.87 6.83
C GLU A 69 -4.43 10.91 7.87
N TYR A 70 -5.19 10.61 8.94
CA TYR A 70 -4.81 9.60 9.93
C TYR A 70 -4.67 8.20 9.30
N ASN A 71 -5.63 7.79 8.47
CA ASN A 71 -5.57 6.52 7.76
C ASN A 71 -4.39 6.47 6.78
N LEU A 72 -4.11 7.54 6.05
CA LEU A 72 -2.93 7.60 5.19
C LEU A 72 -1.63 7.45 6.00
N THR A 73 -1.57 8.00 7.21
CA THR A 73 -0.42 7.79 8.11
C THR A 73 -0.28 6.32 8.54
N LEU A 74 -1.39 5.66 8.88
CA LEU A 74 -1.38 4.22 9.19
C LEU A 74 -0.99 3.37 7.97
N ALA A 75 -1.46 3.73 6.78
CA ALA A 75 -1.08 3.07 5.54
C ALA A 75 0.44 3.15 5.32
N PHE A 76 1.01 4.33 5.53
CA PHE A 76 2.45 4.55 5.42
C PHE A 76 3.23 3.64 6.38
N GLN A 77 2.79 3.55 7.65
CA GLN A 77 3.44 2.71 8.65
C GLN A 77 3.41 1.24 8.25
N HIS A 78 2.26 0.73 7.82
CA HIS A 78 2.13 -0.67 7.40
C HIS A 78 2.93 -0.98 6.14
N PHE A 79 2.93 -0.10 5.14
CA PHE A 79 3.78 -0.31 3.97
C PHE A 79 5.27 -0.23 4.31
N SER A 80 5.67 0.61 5.27
CA SER A 80 7.06 0.67 5.74
C SER A 80 7.49 -0.66 6.34
N ILE A 81 6.67 -1.26 7.20
CA ILE A 81 6.96 -2.58 7.80
C ILE A 81 7.01 -3.67 6.71
N ALA A 82 6.05 -3.67 5.78
CA ALA A 82 6.04 -4.64 4.69
C ALA A 82 7.26 -4.50 3.76
N ALA A 83 7.67 -3.26 3.48
CA ALA A 83 8.85 -2.95 2.68
C ALA A 83 10.15 -3.39 3.38
N GLU A 84 10.27 -3.17 4.69
CA GLU A 84 11.39 -3.69 5.49
C GLU A 84 11.47 -5.22 5.46
N ALA A 85 10.32 -5.89 5.36
CA ALA A 85 10.23 -7.33 5.16
C ALA A 85 10.47 -7.79 3.70
N GLY A 86 10.83 -6.87 2.78
CA GLY A 86 11.15 -7.16 1.39
C GLY A 86 9.96 -7.22 0.43
N ASN A 87 8.78 -6.75 0.84
CA ASN A 87 7.61 -6.72 -0.03
C ASN A 87 7.73 -5.61 -1.11
N LEU A 88 7.80 -6.01 -2.39
CA LEU A 88 7.98 -5.09 -3.51
C LEU A 88 6.73 -4.24 -3.79
N ASP A 89 5.53 -4.77 -3.59
CA ASP A 89 4.29 -4.01 -3.72
C ASP A 89 4.24 -2.89 -2.68
N ALA A 90 4.73 -3.15 -1.48
CA ALA A 90 4.82 -2.15 -0.42
C ALA A 90 5.83 -1.04 -0.77
N HIS A 91 6.98 -1.38 -1.36
CA HIS A 91 7.90 -0.39 -1.90
C HIS A 91 7.25 0.47 -2.99
N TYR A 92 6.51 -0.12 -3.93
CA TYR A 92 5.76 0.65 -4.94
C TYR A 92 4.74 1.60 -4.30
N ARG A 93 4.01 1.14 -3.28
CA ARG A 93 3.02 1.97 -2.58
C ARG A 93 3.64 3.11 -1.77
N LEU A 94 4.76 2.87 -1.09
CA LEU A 94 5.52 3.94 -0.44
C LEU A 94 6.00 4.99 -1.44
N ALA A 95 6.43 4.54 -2.62
CA ALA A 95 6.86 5.45 -3.68
C ALA A 95 5.71 6.37 -4.15
N GLU A 96 4.51 5.82 -4.36
CA GLU A 96 3.31 6.63 -4.66
C GLU A 96 3.00 7.62 -3.53
N MET A 97 3.07 7.19 -2.27
CA MET A 97 2.80 8.05 -1.12
C MET A 97 3.79 9.21 -1.02
N TYR A 98 5.09 8.96 -1.24
CA TYR A 98 6.10 10.01 -1.29
C TYR A 98 5.95 10.92 -2.51
N ARG A 99 5.57 10.37 -3.67
CA ARG A 99 5.37 11.15 -4.90
C ARG A 99 4.18 12.10 -4.78
N GLN A 100 3.08 11.63 -4.18
CA GLN A 100 1.82 12.37 -4.11
C GLN A 100 1.63 13.15 -2.81
N GLY A 101 2.36 12.80 -1.74
CA GLY A 101 2.25 13.44 -0.43
C GLY A 101 1.04 12.94 0.37
N PHE A 102 0.75 11.65 0.28
CA PHE A 102 -0.41 11.06 0.94
C PHE A 102 -0.11 10.74 2.40
N GLY A 103 -0.66 11.55 3.32
CA GLY A 103 -0.43 11.42 4.77
C GLY A 103 0.99 11.72 5.22
N ILE A 104 1.87 12.12 4.30
CA ILE A 104 3.27 12.45 4.52
C ILE A 104 3.70 13.60 3.60
N ALA A 105 4.82 14.24 3.90
CA ALA A 105 5.39 15.24 3.02
C ALA A 105 5.87 14.62 1.70
N GLN A 106 5.60 15.32 0.58
CA GLN A 106 6.10 14.93 -0.72
C GLN A 106 7.63 14.88 -0.74
N ASN A 107 8.18 13.82 -1.32
CA ASN A 107 9.61 13.67 -1.52
C ASN A 107 9.90 12.84 -2.78
N ALA A 108 10.11 13.51 -3.91
CA ALA A 108 10.38 12.86 -5.18
C ALA A 108 11.64 11.97 -5.16
N HIS A 109 12.67 12.35 -4.40
CA HIS A 109 13.89 11.55 -4.29
C HIS A 109 13.63 10.22 -3.56
N LEU A 110 12.94 10.25 -2.42
CA LEU A 110 12.56 9.03 -1.70
C LEU A 110 11.60 8.17 -2.53
N ALA A 111 10.69 8.79 -3.28
CA ALA A 111 9.81 8.07 -4.20
C ALA A 111 10.62 7.28 -5.25
N LEU A 112 11.59 7.94 -5.91
CA LEU A 112 12.46 7.29 -6.89
C LEU A 112 13.28 6.14 -6.29
N GLN A 113 13.79 6.29 -5.08
CA GLN A 113 14.52 5.21 -4.40
C GLN A 113 13.61 4.00 -4.16
N HIS A 114 12.38 4.20 -3.70
CA HIS A 114 11.44 3.10 -3.49
C HIS A 114 10.97 2.46 -4.79
N TYR A 115 10.70 3.24 -5.85
CA TYR A 115 10.44 2.66 -7.16
C TYR A 115 11.64 1.86 -7.67
N ALA A 116 12.86 2.34 -7.50
CA ALA A 116 14.08 1.63 -7.91
C ALA A 116 14.22 0.27 -7.22
N ILE A 117 13.91 0.19 -5.92
CA ILE A 117 13.91 -1.09 -5.19
C ILE A 117 12.87 -2.04 -5.80
N ALA A 118 11.63 -1.60 -5.98
CA ALA A 118 10.57 -2.43 -6.57
C ALA A 118 10.92 -2.86 -8.01
N ALA A 119 11.44 -1.94 -8.83
CA ALA A 119 11.82 -2.19 -10.21
C ALA A 119 13.04 -3.12 -10.36
N SER A 120 13.95 -3.15 -9.38
CA SER A 120 15.13 -4.03 -9.39
C SER A 120 14.77 -5.51 -9.38
N ALA A 121 13.54 -5.84 -9.01
CA ALA A 121 12.97 -7.19 -9.03
C ALA A 121 11.82 -7.32 -10.05
N ASP A 122 11.91 -6.58 -11.16
CA ASP A 122 10.99 -6.61 -12.30
C ASP A 122 9.52 -6.26 -11.97
N HIS A 123 9.26 -5.48 -10.92
CA HIS A 123 7.91 -5.04 -10.62
C HIS A 123 7.37 -4.11 -11.74
N PRO A 124 6.33 -4.51 -12.49
CA PRO A 124 5.97 -3.89 -13.76
C PRO A 124 5.51 -2.43 -13.61
N HIS A 125 4.75 -2.13 -12.56
CA HIS A 125 4.30 -0.75 -12.32
C HIS A 125 5.45 0.17 -11.89
N ALA A 126 6.47 -0.37 -11.20
CA ALA A 126 7.60 0.43 -10.73
C ALA A 126 8.57 0.73 -11.88
N LEU A 127 8.80 -0.24 -12.77
CA LEU A 127 9.54 -0.05 -14.01
C LEU A 127 8.94 1.05 -14.88
N LEU A 128 7.60 1.06 -15.03
CA LEU A 128 6.90 2.11 -15.78
C LEU A 128 7.11 3.49 -15.14
N GLN A 129 6.89 3.62 -13.84
CA GLN A 129 7.00 4.90 -13.13
C GLN A 129 8.44 5.44 -13.12
N LEU A 130 9.46 4.58 -13.03
CA LEU A 130 10.85 5.00 -13.21
C LEU A 130 11.14 5.46 -14.63
N GLY A 131 10.65 4.72 -15.63
CA GLY A 131 10.80 5.09 -17.03
C GLY A 131 10.21 6.47 -17.31
N GLU A 132 9.00 6.73 -16.83
CA GLU A 132 8.33 8.04 -16.95
C GLU A 132 9.12 9.15 -16.24
N SER A 133 9.60 8.89 -15.03
CA SER A 133 10.37 9.87 -14.26
C SER A 133 11.68 10.23 -14.96
N LEU A 134 12.46 9.23 -15.42
CA LEU A 134 13.71 9.45 -16.14
C LEU A 134 13.49 10.16 -17.49
N MET A 135 12.43 9.80 -18.24
CA MET A 135 12.08 10.51 -19.48
C MET A 135 11.67 11.96 -19.23
N SER A 136 11.02 12.26 -18.10
CA SER A 136 10.66 13.62 -17.72
C SER A 136 11.88 14.47 -17.37
N GLU A 137 12.90 13.88 -16.73
CA GLU A 137 14.17 14.54 -16.43
C GLU A 137 15.04 14.75 -17.69
N VAL A 138 14.94 13.86 -18.67
CA VAL A 138 15.68 13.90 -19.96
C VAL A 138 14.88 14.63 -21.06
N GLY A 139 13.66 15.08 -20.77
CA GLY A 139 12.77 15.80 -21.70
C GLY A 139 13.41 17.10 -22.24
N PRO A 140 13.08 17.47 -23.50
CA PRO A 140 14.05 17.91 -24.48
C PRO A 140 14.91 19.04 -23.93
N THR A 141 16.23 18.83 -23.93
CA THR A 141 17.18 19.93 -23.87
C THR A 141 16.73 20.94 -24.92
N ARG A 142 16.10 22.05 -24.49
CA ARG A 142 15.83 23.18 -25.36
C ARG A 142 17.21 23.69 -25.76
N MET A 143 17.68 23.26 -26.92
CA MET A 143 18.77 23.91 -27.61
C MET A 143 18.31 25.36 -27.83
N ARG A 144 18.83 26.26 -27.00
CA ARG A 144 18.81 27.70 -27.24
C ARG A 144 20.06 28.08 -28.00
#